data_AF-A0A3C1LEM8-F1
#
_entry.id   AF-A0A3C1LEM8-F1
#
_cell.length_a   1.000
_cell.length_b   1.000
_cell.length_c   1.000
_cell.angle_alpha   90.00
_cell.angle_beta   90.00
_cell.angle_gamma   90.00
#
_symmetry.space_group_name_H-M   'P 1'
#
loop_
_entity.id
_entity.type
_entity.pdbx_description
1 polymer ?
#
loop_
_entity_poly.entity_id
_entity_poly.type
_entity_poly.pdbx_seq_one_letter_code
_entity_poly.pdbx_strand_id
1 'polypeptide(L)'
;EQLLLLTGNEVTGSFGERNFINYLLKSELSQLPFAPRWVDGSGLSRYNLISPAAQVALLEKMHQNIGWRRITAVLPTGNQGTLRNYYTGLSGRIYAKTG
;
A
#
# COMPACT_ATOMS: atom_id res chain seq x y z
N GLU A 1 -11.45 0.79 -0.64
CA GLU A 1 -12.55 -0.04 -1.20
C GLU A 1 -12.81 0.23 -2.67
N GLN A 2 -13.35 1.37 -3.09
CA GLN A 2 -13.72 1.59 -4.51
C GLN A 2 -12.59 1.31 -5.53
N LEU A 3 -11.37 1.77 -5.28
CA LEU A 3 -10.24 1.48 -6.16
C LEU A 3 -9.92 -0.02 -6.23
N LEU A 4 -9.99 -0.73 -5.10
CA LEU A 4 -9.76 -2.18 -5.04
C LEU A 4 -10.86 -2.93 -5.81
N LEU A 5 -12.11 -2.49 -5.70
CA LEU A 5 -13.25 -3.07 -6.38
C LEU A 5 -13.17 -2.88 -7.91
N LEU A 6 -12.86 -1.67 -8.36
CA LEU A 6 -12.73 -1.33 -9.78
C LEU A 6 -11.53 -2.05 -10.42
N THR A 7 -10.38 -2.06 -9.76
CA THR A 7 -9.20 -2.79 -10.25
C THR A 7 -9.42 -4.30 -10.25
N GLY A 8 -10.13 -4.83 -9.25
CA GLY A 8 -10.53 -6.24 -9.25
C GLY A 8 -11.42 -6.60 -10.43
N ASN A 9 -12.41 -5.76 -10.74
CA ASN A 9 -13.25 -5.98 -11.93
C ASN A 9 -12.45 -5.92 -13.24
N GLU A 10 -11.52 -4.97 -13.35
CA GLU A 10 -10.66 -4.86 -14.54
C GLU A 10 -9.79 -6.11 -14.75
N VAL A 11 -9.26 -6.69 -13.67
CA VAL A 11 -8.34 -7.83 -13.76
C VAL A 11 -9.07 -9.18 -13.84
N THR A 12 -10.17 -9.36 -13.11
CA THR A 12 -10.84 -10.66 -12.98
C THR A 12 -12.21 -10.73 -13.66
N GLY A 13 -12.68 -9.63 -14.27
CA GLY A 13 -14.01 -9.55 -14.90
C GLY A 13 -15.17 -9.61 -13.89
N SER A 14 -14.92 -9.40 -12.60
CA SER A 14 -15.94 -9.47 -11.56
C SER A 14 -15.68 -8.50 -10.41
N PHE A 15 -16.75 -7.96 -9.83
CA PHE A 15 -16.71 -7.09 -8.65
C PHE A 15 -16.48 -7.85 -7.33
N GLY A 16 -15.33 -8.53 -7.20
CA GLY A 16 -14.99 -9.35 -6.04
C GLY A 16 -13.66 -8.97 -5.38
N GLU A 17 -13.70 -8.11 -4.37
CA GLU A 17 -12.50 -7.65 -3.64
C GLU A 17 -11.67 -8.79 -3.06
N ARG A 18 -12.31 -9.77 -2.41
CA ARG A 18 -11.62 -10.93 -1.81
C ARG A 18 -10.90 -11.79 -2.85
N ASN A 19 -11.54 -12.01 -4.00
CA ASN A 19 -10.96 -12.80 -5.08
C ASN A 19 -9.74 -12.08 -5.66
N PHE A 20 -9.85 -10.76 -5.84
CA PHE A 20 -8.76 -9.94 -6.34
C PHE A 20 -7.59 -9.83 -5.36
N ILE A 21 -7.87 -9.62 -4.06
CA ILE A 21 -6.83 -9.67 -3.01
C ILE A 21 -6.11 -11.03 -3.05
N ASN A 22 -6.85 -12.15 -3.08
CA ASN A 22 -6.26 -13.49 -3.13
C ASN A 22 -5.43 -13.71 -4.40
N TYR A 23 -5.87 -13.18 -5.54
CA TYR A 23 -5.12 -13.20 -6.78
C TYR A 23 -3.78 -12.46 -6.62
N LEU A 24 -3.78 -11.24 -6.09
CA LEU A 24 -2.57 -10.45 -5.88
C LEU A 24 -1.60 -11.14 -4.91
N LEU A 25 -2.10 -11.68 -3.80
CA LEU A 25 -1.30 -12.41 -2.81
C LEU A 25 -0.61 -13.66 -3.39
N LYS A 26 -1.26 -14.33 -4.36
CA LYS A 26 -0.70 -15.51 -5.04
C LYS A 26 0.18 -15.18 -6.24
N SER A 27 0.12 -13.95 -6.76
CA SER A 27 0.85 -13.50 -7.94
C SER A 27 1.88 -12.44 -7.59
N GLU A 28 1.55 -11.17 -7.81
CA GLU A 28 2.44 -10.01 -7.67
C GLU A 28 3.07 -9.84 -6.29
N LEU A 29 2.37 -10.29 -5.25
CA LEU A 29 2.76 -10.15 -3.85
C LEU A 29 3.25 -11.48 -3.23
N SER A 30 3.42 -12.53 -4.05
CA SER A 30 3.88 -13.85 -3.59
C SER A 30 5.27 -13.84 -2.95
N GLN A 31 6.09 -12.84 -3.29
CA GLN A 31 7.47 -12.69 -2.78
C GLN A 31 7.55 -11.88 -1.47
N LEU A 32 6.43 -11.44 -0.90
CA LEU A 32 6.47 -10.72 0.37
C LEU A 32 6.94 -11.65 1.52
N PRO A 33 7.82 -11.17 2.41
CA PRO A 33 8.23 -11.92 3.58
C PRO A 33 7.06 -12.05 4.55
N PHE A 34 6.61 -13.30 4.77
CA PHE A 34 5.37 -13.66 5.46
C PHE A 34 4.12 -13.13 4.74
N ALA A 35 3.24 -14.05 4.31
CA ALA A 35 2.02 -13.67 3.63
C ALA A 35 1.12 -12.82 4.55
N PRO A 36 0.77 -11.57 4.17
CA PRO A 36 -0.09 -10.73 4.97
C PRO A 36 -1.53 -11.27 4.95
N ARG A 37 -2.27 -11.02 6.03
CA ARG A 37 -3.73 -11.13 6.02
C ARG A 37 -4.30 -9.81 5.55
N TRP A 38 -4.67 -9.73 4.28
CA TRP A 38 -5.26 -8.53 3.68
C TRP A 38 -6.77 -8.73 3.52
N VAL A 39 -7.56 -7.86 4.13
CA VAL A 39 -9.02 -8.00 4.23
C VAL A 39 -9.76 -6.87 3.50
N ASP A 40 -9.24 -5.65 3.54
CA ASP A 40 -9.82 -4.49 2.86
C ASP A 40 -8.75 -3.53 2.31
N GLY A 41 -9.13 -2.64 1.40
CA GLY A 41 -8.18 -1.72 0.78
C GLY A 41 -7.83 -0.49 1.63
N SER A 42 -8.63 -0.17 2.64
CA SER A 42 -8.50 1.06 3.44
C SER A 42 -7.67 0.90 4.72
N GLY A 43 -7.54 -0.32 5.24
CA GLY A 43 -6.91 -0.57 6.54
C GLY A 43 -7.85 -0.50 7.74
N LEU A 44 -9.16 -0.25 7.55
CA LEU A 44 -10.13 -0.09 8.64
C LEU A 44 -10.49 -1.42 9.31
N SER A 45 -10.41 -2.53 8.58
CA SER A 45 -10.62 -3.85 9.11
C SER A 45 -9.56 -4.19 10.15
N ARG A 46 -10.01 -4.50 11.37
CA ARG A 46 -9.16 -5.00 12.46
C ARG A 46 -8.50 -6.35 12.17
N TYR A 47 -8.89 -6.98 11.07
CA TYR A 47 -8.37 -8.26 10.63
C TYR A 47 -7.22 -8.14 9.63
N ASN A 48 -6.87 -6.93 9.20
CA ASN A 48 -5.65 -6.70 8.43
C ASN A 48 -4.44 -6.99 9.32
N LEU A 49 -3.49 -7.79 8.82
CA LEU A 49 -2.22 -8.08 9.47
C LEU A 49 -1.10 -8.05 8.44
N ILE A 50 -0.12 -7.19 8.66
CA ILE A 50 1.07 -7.08 7.83
C ILE A 50 2.31 -6.90 8.72
N SER A 51 3.38 -7.65 8.44
CA SER A 51 4.62 -7.53 9.20
C SER A 51 5.41 -6.28 8.77
N PRO A 52 6.25 -5.70 9.63
CA PRO A 52 7.15 -4.62 9.22
C PRO A 52 8.08 -5.03 8.06
N ALA A 53 8.57 -6.28 8.06
CA ALA A 53 9.39 -6.81 6.96
C ALA A 53 8.63 -6.83 5.62
N ALA A 54 7.35 -7.21 5.63
CA ALA A 54 6.51 -7.17 4.43
C ALA A 54 6.27 -5.74 3.94
N GLN A 55 6.13 -4.77 4.84
CA GLN A 55 6.02 -3.36 4.47
C GLN A 55 7.29 -2.83 3.80
N VAL A 56 8.47 -3.17 4.34
CA VAL A 56 9.77 -2.79 3.73
C VAL A 56 9.90 -3.40 2.33
N ALA A 57 9.64 -4.71 2.19
CA ALA A 57 9.70 -5.37 0.88
C ALA A 57 8.71 -4.77 -0.13
N LEU A 58 7.52 -4.35 0.32
CA LEU A 58 6.55 -3.66 -0.52
C LEU A 58 7.06 -2.28 -0.96
N LEU A 59 7.68 -1.50 -0.07
CA LEU A 59 8.29 -0.21 -0.41
C LEU A 59 9.42 -0.36 -1.42
N GLU A 60 10.25 -1.40 -1.27
CA GLU A 60 11.31 -1.73 -2.23
C GLU A 60 10.73 -2.08 -3.61
N LYS A 61 9.71 -2.95 -3.67
CA LYS A 61 9.02 -3.29 -4.92
C LYS A 61 8.36 -2.06 -5.56
N MET A 62 7.73 -1.19 -4.78
CA MET A 62 7.19 0.08 -5.27
C MET A 62 8.29 0.95 -5.87
N HIS A 63 9.44 1.08 -5.19
CA HIS A 63 10.55 1.88 -5.68
C HIS A 63 11.07 1.37 -7.03
N GLN A 64 11.20 0.04 -7.16
CA GLN A 64 11.63 -0.61 -8.40
C GLN A 64 10.62 -0.45 -9.55
N ASN A 65 9.31 -0.57 -9.26
CA ASN A 65 8.29 -0.67 -10.31
C ASN A 65 7.73 0.69 -10.77
N ILE A 66 7.53 1.63 -9.85
CA ILE A 66 6.88 2.92 -10.15
C ILE A 66 7.80 4.13 -9.97
N GLY A 67 9.00 3.90 -9.41
CA GLY A 67 10.03 4.90 -9.23
C GLY A 67 9.71 5.96 -8.16
N TRP A 68 10.75 6.70 -7.78
CA TRP A 68 10.68 7.68 -6.69
C TRP A 68 9.68 8.80 -6.96
N ARG A 69 9.59 9.29 -8.20
CA ARG A 69 8.67 10.38 -8.58
C ARG A 69 7.21 10.05 -8.27
N ARG A 70 6.76 8.81 -8.53
CA ARG A 70 5.38 8.43 -8.23
C ARG A 70 5.17 8.23 -6.74
N ILE A 71 6.15 7.65 -6.04
CA ILE A 71 6.10 7.45 -4.59
C ILE A 71 5.94 8.78 -3.85
N THR A 72 6.77 9.77 -4.15
CA THR A 72 6.73 11.09 -3.50
C THR A 72 5.52 11.92 -3.90
N ALA A 73 4.86 11.59 -5.01
CA ALA A 73 3.60 12.20 -5.40
C ALA A 73 2.39 11.66 -4.63
N VAL A 74 2.45 10.43 -4.09
CA VAL A 74 1.33 9.80 -3.37
C VAL A 74 1.52 9.75 -1.86
N LEU A 75 2.76 9.74 -1.37
CA LEU A 75 3.06 9.79 0.07
C LEU A 75 3.28 11.24 0.51
N PRO A 76 2.63 11.72 1.58
CA PRO A 76 2.93 13.04 2.11
C PRO A 76 4.35 13.10 2.68
N THR A 77 4.97 14.28 2.59
CA THR A 77 6.22 14.57 3.28
C THR A 77 5.99 15.25 4.63
N GLY A 78 7.06 15.48 5.39
CA GLY A 78 7.02 16.19 6.67
C GLY A 78 6.25 17.50 6.57
N ASN A 79 5.40 17.77 7.56
CA ASN A 79 4.47 18.90 7.62
C ASN A 79 3.40 18.95 6.50
N GLN A 80 3.07 17.83 5.85
CA GLN A 80 2.02 17.76 4.84
C GLN A 80 1.00 16.64 5.11
N GLY A 81 -0.24 16.82 4.65
CA GLY A 81 -1.30 15.81 4.77
C GLY A 81 -1.49 15.33 6.21
N THR A 82 -1.46 14.02 6.44
CA THR A 82 -1.57 13.42 7.78
C THR A 82 -0.30 13.57 8.63
N LEU A 83 0.79 14.09 8.06
CA LEU A 83 2.02 14.45 8.78
C LEU A 83 2.08 15.96 9.12
N ARG A 84 0.98 16.70 9.01
CA ARG A 84 0.93 18.10 9.43
C ARG A 84 1.39 18.24 10.88
N ASN A 85 2.27 19.21 11.15
CA ASN A 85 2.94 19.44 12.44
C ASN A 85 3.92 18.34 12.89
N TYR A 86 4.14 17.29 12.10
CA TYR A 86 5.15 16.26 12.35
C TYR A 86 6.33 16.41 11.38
N TYR A 87 7.52 16.00 11.83
CA TYR A 87 8.74 15.93 11.01
C TYR A 87 9.03 17.22 10.23
N THR A 88 8.76 18.39 10.82
CA THR A 88 8.82 19.70 10.15
C THR A 88 10.20 19.99 9.57
N GLY A 89 11.27 19.60 10.25
CA GLY A 89 12.66 19.71 9.76
C GLY A 89 13.07 18.70 8.70
N LEU A 90 12.18 17.77 8.31
CA LEU A 90 12.46 16.70 7.34
C LEU A 90 11.56 16.78 6.10
N SER A 91 10.91 17.92 5.86
CA SER A 91 10.14 18.12 4.62
C SER A 91 11.02 17.94 3.38
N GLY A 92 10.54 17.18 2.40
CA GLY A 92 11.30 16.74 1.23
C GLY A 92 12.33 15.64 1.49
N ARG A 93 12.50 15.19 2.74
CA ARG A 93 13.47 14.15 3.14
C ARG A 93 12.81 12.88 3.70
N ILE A 94 11.59 13.00 4.22
CA ILE A 94 10.75 11.86 4.61
C ILE A 94 9.48 11.83 3.77
N TYR A 95 9.04 10.64 3.39
CA TYR A 95 7.76 10.42 2.70
C TYR A 95 7.12 9.19 3.34
N ALA A 96 5.94 9.34 3.93
CA ALA A 96 5.35 8.27 4.74
C ALA A 96 3.83 8.29 4.72
N LYS A 97 3.22 7.12 4.85
CA LYS A 97 1.81 6.96 5.11
C LYS A 97 1.60 6.71 6.60
N THR A 98 0.67 7.43 7.22
CA THR A 98 0.18 7.13 8.56
C THR A 98 -0.94 6.09 8.49
N GLY A 99 -1.18 5.33 9.56
CA GLY A 99 -2.24 4.32 9.62
C GLY A 99 -2.25 3.67 10.98
#